data_AF-A0A1D6F4S0-F1
#
_entry.id   AF-A0A1D6F4S0-F1
#
_cell.length_a   1.000
_cell.length_b   1.000
_cell.length_c   1.000
_cell.angle_alpha   90.00
_cell.angle_beta   90.00
_cell.angle_gamma   90.00
#
_symmetry.space_group_name_H-M   'P 1'
#
loop_
_entity.id
_entity.type
_entity.pdbx_description
1 polymer ?
#
loop_
_entity_poly.entity_id
_entity_poly.type
_entity_poly.pdbx_seq_one_letter_code
_entity_poly.pdbx_strand_id
1 'polypeptide(L)'
;MLRAAAAAAAIFPARVAAAPAAAAAEELRYPLLRVIGTLRGSRGSVLLGRRVRFCSNSSASDSEVAAADAEANAEDATVAEEEAGSKASSAIVPTSTNIDDCLSVIALPLPHRPLFPGFYMPIYVKDQKLLQALIENRKRSAPYAGAFLVKDEEGTDPNIVTGSDSEKSIGDLKGKDLLKRLHEVGTLAQITSIQGDQVVLLGHRRLQITEMVEEDPLTVKVDHLKEKPYNKDDDVIKATSFEVISTLREVLRTSSLWKDHVQTYTQHIGDFNYQRLADFGAAISGANKLLCQEVLEELDVYKRLKFTLELVKKEMEISKLQQSIAKAIEEKISGDQRRYLLNEQLKAIKKELGLETDDKTALSAKFRERIESKKDRCPSHVLQVIEEELTKLQLLEASSSEFSVTRNYLDWLTVLPWGNYSDENFDVHRAQKILDEDHYGLSDVKERILEFIAVGKLRGTSQGLIVILD
;
A
#
# COMPACT_ATOMS: atom_id res chain seq x y z
N MET A 1 7.90 45.98 -50.73
CA MET A 1 7.06 46.58 -51.79
C MET A 1 6.95 45.53 -52.89
N LEU A 2 5.84 44.96 -53.34
CA LEU A 2 4.38 45.13 -53.23
C LEU A 2 3.78 43.79 -52.68
N ARG A 3 2.73 43.73 -51.83
CA ARG A 3 1.27 43.81 -52.11
C ARG A 3 0.82 42.99 -53.34
N ALA A 4 -0.29 42.26 -53.39
CA ALA A 4 -1.39 41.85 -52.51
C ALA A 4 -2.39 41.06 -53.40
N ALA A 5 -3.47 40.54 -52.80
CA ALA A 5 -4.76 40.10 -53.40
C ALA A 5 -4.85 38.63 -53.84
N ALA A 6 -5.91 37.86 -53.61
CA ALA A 6 -7.22 38.05 -52.95
C ALA A 6 -7.86 36.63 -52.77
N ALA A 7 -8.60 36.36 -51.67
CA ALA A 7 -10.07 36.17 -51.59
C ALA A 7 -10.62 34.95 -52.39
N ALA A 8 -11.58 34.13 -51.96
CA ALA A 8 -12.50 34.03 -50.84
C ALA A 8 -13.22 32.66 -50.95
N ALA A 9 -13.77 32.12 -49.85
CA ALA A 9 -15.13 31.54 -49.79
C ALA A 9 -15.40 30.92 -48.40
N ALA A 10 -16.45 31.42 -47.76
CA ALA A 10 -17.04 30.94 -46.53
C ALA A 10 -18.23 30.01 -46.81
N ILE A 11 -18.75 29.36 -45.75
CA ILE A 11 -20.19 29.16 -45.38
C ILE A 11 -20.51 27.72 -44.88
N PHE A 12 -20.55 27.59 -43.53
CA PHE A 12 -21.64 27.07 -42.65
C PHE A 12 -22.17 25.60 -42.78
N PRO A 13 -22.93 25.08 -41.78
CA PRO A 13 -22.69 23.77 -41.15
C PRO A 13 -23.88 22.81 -41.33
N ALA A 14 -23.78 21.57 -40.87
CA ALA A 14 -24.95 20.70 -40.77
C ALA A 14 -24.91 19.84 -39.50
N ARG A 15 -26.04 19.94 -38.80
CA ARG A 15 -26.44 19.25 -37.57
C ARG A 15 -27.49 18.22 -37.99
N VAL A 16 -27.36 16.95 -37.61
CA VAL A 16 -28.48 15.98 -37.60
C VAL A 16 -28.36 15.09 -36.36
N ALA A 17 -29.51 14.80 -35.75
CA ALA A 17 -29.69 14.23 -34.42
C ALA A 17 -30.34 12.83 -34.45
N ALA A 18 -30.14 12.09 -33.35
CA ALA A 18 -30.98 11.03 -32.72
C ALA A 18 -31.20 9.69 -33.48
N ALA A 19 -31.32 8.49 -32.89
CA ALA A 19 -31.12 7.86 -31.57
C ALA A 19 -31.29 6.30 -31.82
N PRO A 20 -31.65 5.42 -30.85
CA PRO A 20 -30.77 4.53 -30.08
C PRO A 20 -31.00 3.01 -30.27
N ALA A 21 -30.00 2.18 -29.89
CA ALA A 21 -30.04 0.75 -29.51
C ALA A 21 -28.60 0.21 -29.45
N ALA A 22 -28.16 -0.82 -28.73
CA ALA A 22 -28.59 -1.59 -27.57
C ALA A 22 -27.41 -2.56 -27.28
N ALA A 23 -27.15 -2.83 -26.00
CA ALA A 23 -26.54 -4.03 -25.42
C ALA A 23 -25.20 -4.61 -25.96
N ALA A 24 -24.17 -4.58 -25.10
CA ALA A 24 -23.52 -5.75 -24.48
C ALA A 24 -22.00 -5.53 -24.32
N ALA A 25 -21.58 -5.14 -23.13
CA ALA A 25 -20.20 -5.25 -22.67
C ALA A 25 -20.23 -6.03 -21.35
N GLU A 26 -19.53 -7.17 -21.35
CA GLU A 26 -19.55 -8.20 -20.32
C GLU A 26 -18.61 -7.86 -19.15
N GLU A 27 -19.03 -8.27 -17.96
CA GLU A 27 -18.48 -7.97 -16.65
C GLU A 27 -17.24 -8.79 -16.30
N LEU A 28 -16.25 -8.19 -15.64
CA LEU A 28 -15.40 -8.87 -14.66
C LEU A 28 -14.96 -7.90 -13.56
N ARG A 29 -15.80 -7.72 -12.53
CA ARG A 29 -15.36 -7.33 -11.18
C ARG A 29 -16.25 -7.96 -10.11
N TYR A 30 -15.64 -8.83 -9.31
CA TYR A 30 -16.21 -9.50 -8.16
C TYR A 30 -16.53 -8.54 -7.00
N PRO A 31 -17.40 -8.97 -6.06
CA PRO A 31 -18.27 -8.12 -5.27
C PRO A 31 -17.68 -7.84 -3.88
N LEU A 32 -18.15 -6.78 -3.24
CA LEU A 32 -18.63 -6.74 -1.86
C LEU A 32 -18.84 -5.28 -1.49
N LEU A 33 -20.09 -4.80 -1.60
CA LEU A 33 -20.74 -3.78 -0.77
C LEU A 33 -22.01 -3.28 -1.46
N ARG A 34 -23.15 -3.90 -1.14
CA ARG A 34 -24.44 -3.22 -0.92
C ARG A 34 -25.51 -4.21 -0.48
N VAL A 35 -25.92 -4.11 0.78
CA VAL A 35 -27.29 -4.42 1.19
C VAL A 35 -27.74 -3.32 2.14
N ILE A 36 -28.53 -2.37 1.63
CA ILE A 36 -29.53 -1.65 2.42
C ILE A 36 -30.81 -1.64 1.60
N GLY A 37 -31.88 -2.15 2.22
CA GLY A 37 -33.19 -1.54 2.11
C GLY A 37 -34.28 -2.34 1.42
N THR A 38 -34.90 -3.28 2.13
CA THR A 38 -36.36 -3.45 2.07
C THR A 38 -36.86 -4.14 3.32
N LEU A 39 -37.73 -3.48 4.08
CA LEU A 39 -38.98 -4.06 4.57
C LEU A 39 -39.88 -2.92 5.08
N ARG A 40 -40.98 -2.75 4.36
CA ARG A 40 -42.10 -1.87 4.68
C ARG A 40 -43.25 -2.76 5.15
N GLY A 41 -43.81 -2.44 6.32
CA GLY A 41 -45.23 -2.61 6.61
C GLY A 41 -45.58 -3.54 7.78
N SER A 42 -45.96 -2.96 8.92
CA SER A 42 -47.37 -2.93 9.37
C SER A 42 -47.55 -2.05 10.62
N ARG A 43 -48.47 -1.06 10.48
CA ARG A 43 -49.44 -0.45 11.43
C ARG A 43 -49.12 -0.45 12.95
N GLY A 44 -49.29 0.60 13.74
CA GLY A 44 -49.92 1.92 13.59
C GLY A 44 -50.55 2.33 14.94
N SER A 45 -50.36 3.58 15.39
CA SER A 45 -51.32 4.34 16.22
C SER A 45 -50.95 5.83 16.23
N VAL A 46 -51.96 6.66 16.40
CA VAL A 46 -52.14 8.04 15.95
C VAL A 46 -52.18 9.00 17.15
N LEU A 47 -51.74 10.26 16.98
CA LEU A 47 -52.55 11.47 17.27
C LEU A 47 -51.84 12.79 16.85
N LEU A 48 -52.69 13.68 16.33
CA LEU A 48 -52.49 15.01 15.74
C LEU A 48 -51.93 16.02 16.77
N GLY A 49 -51.37 17.19 16.44
CA GLY A 49 -51.22 17.95 15.20
C GLY A 49 -50.93 19.42 15.51
N ARG A 50 -50.76 20.21 14.43
CA ARG A 50 -50.84 21.69 14.33
C ARG A 50 -49.52 22.51 14.44
N ARG A 51 -49.03 22.91 13.26
CA ARG A 51 -48.21 24.11 13.00
C ARG A 51 -49.12 25.27 12.60
N VAL A 52 -48.78 26.49 12.99
CA VAL A 52 -49.04 27.71 12.21
C VAL A 52 -47.81 28.62 12.32
N ARG A 53 -47.29 29.06 11.17
CA ARG A 53 -46.38 30.20 11.02
C ARG A 53 -47.23 31.46 10.85
N PHE A 54 -46.73 32.61 11.31
CA PHE A 54 -47.06 33.92 10.74
C PHE A 54 -45.82 34.83 10.82
N CYS A 55 -45.54 35.55 9.74
CA CYS A 55 -44.49 36.56 9.65
C CYS A 55 -45.10 37.96 9.46
N SER A 56 -44.37 38.95 9.98
CA SER A 56 -44.19 40.34 9.53
C SER A 56 -45.19 41.42 9.98
N ASN A 57 -44.70 42.40 10.75
CA ASN A 57 -44.44 43.74 10.22
C ASN A 57 -43.51 44.60 11.11
N SER A 58 -42.79 45.49 10.43
CA SER A 58 -41.86 46.57 10.86
C SER A 58 -42.50 47.60 11.82
N SER A 59 -41.78 48.35 12.67
CA SER A 59 -40.81 49.40 12.33
C SER A 59 -40.32 50.15 13.60
N ALA A 60 -39.21 50.89 13.42
CA ALA A 60 -38.72 52.07 14.16
C ALA A 60 -37.69 51.90 15.31
N SER A 61 -36.62 52.70 15.16
CA SER A 61 -35.45 53.02 16.00
C SER A 61 -35.86 53.81 17.27
N ASP A 62 -35.08 54.00 18.34
CA ASP A 62 -33.71 54.52 18.45
C ASP A 62 -33.08 54.22 19.85
N SER A 63 -31.77 53.98 19.80
CA SER A 63 -30.65 54.48 20.65
C SER A 63 -30.73 54.70 22.19
N GLU A 64 -29.65 54.23 22.84
CA GLU A 64 -28.88 54.86 23.95
C GLU A 64 -28.92 54.29 25.40
N VAL A 65 -27.72 53.78 25.79
CA VAL A 65 -26.89 54.12 26.98
C VAL A 65 -27.37 53.72 28.40
N ALA A 66 -26.48 53.03 29.11
CA ALA A 66 -25.99 53.35 30.47
C ALA A 66 -25.74 52.10 31.34
N ALA A 67 -24.52 52.05 31.88
CA ALA A 67 -24.05 51.15 32.93
C ALA A 67 -24.35 51.73 34.34
N ALA A 68 -24.37 50.85 35.35
CA ALA A 68 -24.01 51.05 36.77
C ALA A 68 -24.57 49.85 37.55
N ASP A 69 -23.74 48.98 38.13
CA ASP A 69 -23.12 49.10 39.47
C ASP A 69 -24.12 49.25 40.62
N ALA A 70 -24.16 48.26 41.51
CA ALA A 70 -24.41 48.44 42.95
C ALA A 70 -24.05 47.16 43.73
N GLU A 71 -22.98 47.28 44.52
CA GLU A 71 -22.51 46.36 45.54
C GLU A 71 -23.38 46.34 46.82
N ALA A 72 -23.15 45.29 47.61
CA ALA A 72 -23.03 45.25 49.08
C ALA A 72 -24.27 45.34 50.00
N ASN A 73 -24.48 44.27 50.79
CA ASN A 73 -24.26 44.18 52.26
C ASN A 73 -24.96 42.90 52.80
N ALA A 74 -24.26 41.94 53.40
CA ALA A 74 -23.83 41.85 54.82
C ALA A 74 -25.03 41.79 55.80
N GLU A 75 -25.38 40.58 56.25
CA GLU A 75 -25.19 40.05 57.63
C GLU A 75 -26.35 40.41 58.59
N ASP A 76 -27.06 39.40 59.12
CA ASP A 76 -27.06 39.05 60.56
C ASP A 76 -28.03 37.87 60.85
N ALA A 77 -27.71 37.12 61.90
CA ALA A 77 -28.29 35.85 62.33
C ALA A 77 -29.47 36.00 63.31
N THR A 78 -30.38 35.02 63.32
CA THR A 78 -31.08 34.59 64.57
C THR A 78 -31.60 33.16 64.47
N VAL A 79 -31.45 32.44 65.58
CA VAL A 79 -31.78 31.02 65.85
C VAL A 79 -33.27 30.79 66.10
N ALA A 80 -33.81 29.65 65.64
CA ALA A 80 -34.96 28.97 66.25
C ALA A 80 -34.91 27.45 65.95
N GLU A 81 -34.85 26.63 67.01
CA GLU A 81 -35.11 25.17 67.02
C GLU A 81 -36.65 24.96 66.97
N GLU A 82 -37.21 24.06 66.15
CA GLU A 82 -37.57 22.63 66.32
C GLU A 82 -38.48 22.36 65.07
N GLU A 83 -38.59 21.21 64.41
CA GLU A 83 -38.91 19.87 64.89
C GLU A 83 -38.81 18.87 63.70
N ALA A 84 -38.85 17.58 64.01
CA ALA A 84 -38.48 16.45 63.17
C ALA A 84 -39.26 16.24 61.85
N GLY A 85 -38.53 15.82 60.82
CA GLY A 85 -39.07 15.31 59.56
C GLY A 85 -38.05 14.46 58.81
N SER A 86 -38.03 13.17 59.11
CA SER A 86 -37.21 12.15 58.46
C SER A 86 -37.31 12.19 56.93
N LYS A 87 -36.26 12.70 56.27
CA LYS A 87 -35.91 12.30 54.91
C LYS A 87 -34.40 12.16 54.85
N ALA A 88 -33.94 10.92 54.83
CA ALA A 88 -32.61 10.59 54.35
C ALA A 88 -32.51 11.08 52.90
N SER A 89 -32.00 12.29 52.72
CA SER A 89 -31.50 12.73 51.43
C SER A 89 -30.23 11.94 51.18
N SER A 90 -30.37 10.73 50.65
CA SER A 90 -29.30 10.13 49.88
C SER A 90 -29.10 11.03 48.67
N ALA A 91 -28.21 12.02 48.83
CA ALA A 91 -27.62 12.68 47.70
C ALA A 91 -26.98 11.58 46.87
N ILE A 92 -27.65 11.18 45.78
CA ILE A 92 -27.06 10.39 44.72
C ILE A 92 -26.04 11.34 44.10
N VAL A 93 -24.86 11.41 44.70
CA VAL A 93 -23.67 11.96 44.05
C VAL A 93 -23.49 11.06 42.83
N PRO A 94 -23.62 11.58 41.59
CA PRO A 94 -23.22 10.80 40.43
C PRO A 94 -21.75 10.49 40.67
N THR A 95 -21.41 9.20 40.82
CA THR A 95 -20.03 8.75 40.93
C THR A 95 -19.36 8.91 39.56
N SER A 96 -19.22 10.15 39.08
CA SER A 96 -18.21 10.46 38.09
C SER A 96 -16.88 10.27 38.83
N THR A 97 -16.36 9.06 38.75
CA THR A 97 -15.02 8.74 39.23
C THR A 97 -14.07 9.75 38.62
N ASN A 98 -13.43 10.58 39.45
CA ASN A 98 -12.41 11.48 38.94
C ASN A 98 -11.31 10.60 38.37
N ILE A 99 -10.73 11.03 37.25
CA ILE A 99 -9.62 10.33 36.59
C ILE A 99 -8.48 10.06 37.57
N ASP A 100 -8.25 10.97 38.52
CA ASP A 100 -7.21 10.90 39.54
C ASP A 100 -7.46 9.81 40.61
N ASP A 101 -8.71 9.34 40.76
CA ASP A 101 -9.08 8.32 41.75
C ASP A 101 -8.95 6.88 41.19
N CYS A 102 -8.66 6.75 39.89
CA CYS A 102 -8.42 5.45 39.26
C CYS A 102 -7.01 4.92 39.61
N LEU A 103 -6.90 4.22 40.74
CA LEU A 103 -5.66 3.60 41.22
C LEU A 103 -5.52 2.12 40.83
N SER A 104 -6.58 1.50 40.32
CA SER A 104 -6.63 0.10 39.89
C SER A 104 -7.29 0.02 38.53
N VAL A 105 -6.62 -0.58 37.54
CA VAL A 105 -7.13 -0.71 36.17
C VAL A 105 -6.83 -2.09 35.60
N ILE A 106 -7.69 -2.54 34.69
CA ILE A 106 -7.42 -3.72 33.88
C ILE A 106 -6.27 -3.39 32.91
N ALA A 107 -5.23 -4.22 32.89
CA ALA A 107 -4.10 -4.08 31.98
C ALA A 107 -4.45 -4.67 30.61
N LEU A 108 -4.42 -3.84 29.58
CA LEU A 108 -4.64 -4.21 28.19
C LEU A 108 -3.30 -4.29 27.45
N PRO A 109 -2.90 -5.47 26.96
CA PRO A 109 -1.69 -5.63 26.18
C PRO A 109 -1.88 -5.06 24.77
N LEU A 110 -0.97 -4.17 24.36
CA LEU A 110 -0.87 -3.65 23.01
C LEU A 110 0.33 -4.30 22.31
N PRO A 111 0.13 -5.11 21.26
CA PRO A 111 1.22 -5.86 20.61
C PRO A 111 2.12 -4.98 19.73
N HIS A 112 1.52 -4.03 19.00
CA HIS A 112 2.18 -3.37 17.87
C HIS A 112 2.61 -1.94 18.17
N ARG A 113 1.88 -1.21 19.00
CA ARG A 113 2.11 0.23 19.19
C ARG A 113 1.60 0.72 20.53
N PRO A 114 2.33 1.62 21.22
CA PRO A 114 1.82 2.25 22.42
C PRO A 114 0.69 3.24 22.09
N LEU A 115 -0.27 3.36 23.01
CA LEU A 115 -1.33 4.36 22.95
C LEU A 115 -0.85 5.67 23.57
N PHE A 116 -0.86 6.76 22.83
CA PHE A 116 -0.52 8.08 23.37
C PHE A 116 -1.74 8.81 23.96
N PRO A 117 -1.53 9.70 24.95
CA PRO A 117 -2.56 10.61 25.42
C PRO A 117 -3.20 11.42 24.28
N GLY A 118 -4.52 11.36 24.21
CA GLY A 118 -5.36 12.05 23.25
C GLY A 118 -5.63 11.31 21.94
N PHE A 119 -5.09 10.11 21.76
CA PHE A 119 -5.34 9.31 20.57
C PHE A 119 -6.44 8.27 20.79
N TYR A 120 -7.18 7.99 19.71
CA TYR A 120 -8.08 6.86 19.64
C TYR A 120 -7.35 5.66 19.06
N MET A 121 -7.52 4.51 19.69
CA MET A 121 -6.99 3.24 19.19
C MET A 121 -8.06 2.15 19.26
N PRO A 122 -8.52 1.64 18.11
CA PRO A 122 -9.31 0.43 18.09
C PRO A 122 -8.40 -0.78 18.37
N ILE A 123 -8.83 -1.65 19.28
CA ILE A 123 -8.17 -2.92 19.57
C ILE A 123 -9.17 -4.07 19.42
N TYR A 124 -8.66 -5.24 19.05
CA TYR A 124 -9.43 -6.47 18.98
C TYR A 124 -9.08 -7.35 20.19
N VAL A 125 -10.08 -7.64 21.01
CA VAL A 125 -9.91 -8.45 22.23
C VAL A 125 -10.47 -9.84 21.97
N LYS A 126 -9.58 -10.84 21.83
CA LYS A 126 -9.97 -12.24 21.59
C LYS A 126 -10.37 -12.97 22.87
N ASP A 127 -9.82 -12.59 24.03
CA ASP A 127 -10.15 -13.24 25.30
C ASP A 127 -11.55 -12.81 25.78
N GLN A 128 -12.46 -13.77 25.80
CA GLN A 128 -13.85 -13.55 26.20
C GLN A 128 -13.99 -13.10 27.65
N LYS A 129 -13.11 -13.55 28.56
CA LYS A 129 -13.14 -13.12 29.97
C LYS A 129 -12.74 -11.65 30.10
N LEU A 130 -11.68 -11.26 29.39
CA LEU A 130 -11.21 -9.87 29.36
C LEU A 130 -12.29 -8.95 28.78
N LEU A 131 -12.94 -9.37 27.68
CA LEU A 131 -14.03 -8.61 27.08
C LEU A 131 -15.21 -8.43 28.04
N GLN A 132 -15.61 -9.49 28.75
CA GLN A 132 -16.67 -9.43 29.76
C GLN A 132 -16.32 -8.46 30.89
N ALA A 133 -15.08 -8.49 31.38
CA ALA A 133 -14.62 -7.58 32.42
C ALA A 133 -14.61 -6.12 31.97
N LEU A 134 -14.23 -5.85 30.71
CA LEU A 134 -14.31 -4.49 30.13
C LEU A 134 -15.76 -4.00 30.00
N ILE A 135 -16.67 -4.87 29.57
CA ILE A 135 -18.11 -4.55 29.51
C ILE A 135 -18.65 -4.25 30.91
N GLU A 136 -18.26 -5.04 31.90
CA GLU A 136 -18.66 -4.84 33.29
C GLU A 136 -18.10 -3.54 33.88
N ASN A 137 -16.82 -3.24 33.67
CA ASN A 137 -16.19 -1.98 34.09
C ASN A 137 -16.93 -0.77 33.51
N ARG A 138 -17.31 -0.83 32.24
CA ARG A 138 -18.10 0.22 31.60
C ARG A 138 -19.49 0.37 32.22
N LYS A 139 -20.16 -0.74 32.57
CA LYS A 139 -21.47 -0.72 33.26
C LYS A 139 -21.38 -0.17 34.68
N ARG A 140 -20.27 -0.43 35.39
CA ARG A 140 -20.01 0.05 36.75
C ARG A 140 -19.63 1.54 36.83
N SER A 141 -19.74 2.30 35.75
CA SER A 141 -19.31 3.71 35.66
C SER A 141 -17.80 3.91 35.91
N ALA A 142 -16.99 2.87 35.67
CA ALA A 142 -15.53 2.93 35.66
C ALA A 142 -15.00 2.55 34.26
N PRO A 143 -15.22 3.39 33.23
CA PRO A 143 -14.92 3.05 31.84
C PRO A 143 -13.44 3.20 31.51
N TYR A 144 -12.53 2.85 32.42
CA TYR A 144 -11.08 3.05 32.24
C TYR A 144 -10.34 1.71 32.26
N ALA A 145 -9.29 1.65 31.45
CA ALA A 145 -8.33 0.55 31.40
C ALA A 145 -6.92 1.12 31.22
N GLY A 146 -5.88 0.39 31.63
CA GLY A 146 -4.50 0.75 31.38
C GLY A 146 -4.02 0.05 30.12
N ALA A 147 -3.60 0.80 29.10
CA ALA A 147 -3.08 0.24 27.87
C ALA A 147 -1.54 0.25 27.89
N PHE A 148 -0.92 -0.92 27.78
CA PHE A 148 0.53 -1.12 27.95
C PHE A 148 1.12 -1.83 26.74
N LEU A 149 2.26 -1.36 26.26
CA LEU A 149 2.98 -2.02 25.17
C LEU A 149 3.56 -3.35 25.64
N VAL A 150 3.52 -4.36 24.77
CA VAL A 150 4.17 -5.65 24.98
C VAL A 150 5.62 -5.58 24.50
N LYS A 151 6.55 -5.98 25.38
CA LYS A 151 7.98 -6.14 25.12
C LYS A 151 8.22 -7.30 24.15
N ASP A 152 9.21 -7.13 23.29
CA ASP A 152 9.69 -8.19 22.41
C ASP A 152 10.41 -9.30 23.17
N GLU A 153 10.47 -10.49 22.56
CA GLU A 153 11.27 -11.60 23.07
C GLU A 153 12.77 -11.28 22.93
N GLU A 154 13.54 -11.57 23.98
CA GLU A 154 14.99 -11.37 23.99
C GLU A 154 15.63 -12.10 22.80
N GLY A 155 16.22 -11.34 21.86
CA GLY A 155 16.87 -11.86 20.65
C GLY A 155 16.17 -11.57 19.33
N THR A 156 15.01 -10.90 19.33
CA THR A 156 14.35 -10.46 18.08
C THR A 156 14.87 -9.08 17.65
N ASP A 157 15.26 -8.93 16.37
CA ASP A 157 15.67 -7.64 15.83
C ASP A 157 14.53 -6.61 15.91
N PRO A 158 14.75 -5.43 16.49
CA PRO A 158 13.70 -4.44 16.71
C PRO A 158 13.12 -3.88 15.40
N ASN A 159 13.80 -4.05 14.26
CA ASN A 159 13.36 -3.55 12.95
C ASN A 159 12.43 -4.51 12.18
N ILE A 160 12.21 -5.73 12.68
CA ILE A 160 11.31 -6.69 12.03
C ILE A 160 9.91 -6.52 12.62
N VAL A 161 8.96 -6.04 11.80
CA VAL A 161 7.54 -5.97 12.17
C VAL A 161 6.97 -7.39 12.19
N THR A 162 7.09 -8.08 13.33
CA THR A 162 6.49 -9.41 13.54
C THR A 162 4.98 -9.28 13.78
N GLY A 163 4.23 -9.15 12.68
CA GLY A 163 2.79 -8.93 12.68
C GLY A 163 1.90 -10.18 12.89
N SER A 164 2.42 -11.41 12.76
CA SER A 164 1.57 -12.62 12.76
C SER A 164 1.82 -13.60 13.91
N ASP A 165 3.06 -13.74 14.36
CA ASP A 165 3.43 -14.80 15.31
C ASP A 165 3.38 -14.32 16.77
N SER A 166 3.65 -13.02 17.00
CA SER A 166 3.58 -12.38 18.31
C SER A 166 2.15 -12.36 18.88
N GLU A 167 1.12 -12.12 18.05
CA GLU A 167 -0.28 -12.06 18.49
C GLU A 167 -0.82 -13.41 19.00
N LYS A 168 -0.31 -14.53 18.49
CA LYS A 168 -0.71 -15.87 18.95
C LYS A 168 -0.09 -16.16 20.31
N SER A 169 1.19 -15.83 20.51
CA SER A 169 1.87 -15.99 21.80
C SER A 169 1.30 -15.10 22.90
N ILE A 170 0.78 -13.91 22.58
CA ILE A 170 0.23 -12.97 23.58
C ILE A 170 -1.12 -13.43 24.15
N GLY A 171 -1.96 -14.08 23.33
CA GLY A 171 -3.28 -14.56 23.78
C GLY A 171 -3.21 -15.67 24.84
N ASP A 172 -2.08 -16.39 24.89
CA ASP A 172 -1.87 -17.52 25.80
C ASP A 172 -1.20 -17.10 27.13
N LEU A 173 -0.61 -15.90 27.18
CA LEU A 173 0.05 -15.39 28.38
C LEU A 173 -1.01 -14.85 29.37
N LYS A 174 -0.94 -15.29 30.63
CA LYS A 174 -1.87 -14.85 31.70
C LYS A 174 -1.12 -14.48 32.98
N GLY A 175 -1.76 -13.66 33.81
CA GLY A 175 -1.25 -13.27 35.13
C GLY A 175 0.18 -12.71 35.11
N LYS A 176 1.05 -13.34 35.90
CA LYS A 176 2.44 -12.89 36.13
C LYS A 176 3.31 -12.92 34.89
N ASP A 177 3.05 -13.84 33.96
CA ASP A 177 3.88 -13.96 32.74
C ASP A 177 3.54 -12.85 31.75
N LEU A 178 2.26 -12.46 31.67
CA LEU A 178 1.85 -11.29 30.91
C LEU A 178 2.43 -10.01 31.52
N LEU A 179 2.39 -9.86 32.85
CA LEU A 179 2.95 -8.70 33.55
C LEU A 179 4.44 -8.48 33.23
N LYS A 180 5.26 -9.53 33.20
CA LYS A 180 6.70 -9.44 32.87
C LYS A 180 6.95 -8.95 31.44
N ARG A 181 6.06 -9.34 30.52
CA ARG A 181 6.11 -8.95 29.12
C ARG A 181 5.58 -7.53 28.88
N LEU A 182 4.93 -6.88 29.84
CA LEU A 182 4.49 -5.49 29.67
C LEU A 182 5.61 -4.48 29.97
N HIS A 183 5.56 -3.35 29.27
CA HIS A 183 6.25 -2.14 29.71
C HIS A 183 5.61 -1.58 30.98
N GLU A 184 6.45 -1.05 31.87
CA GLU A 184 6.01 -0.49 33.15
C GLU A 184 5.17 0.77 32.96
N VAL A 185 5.50 1.57 31.92
CA VAL A 185 4.77 2.78 31.57
C VAL A 185 3.79 2.50 30.44
N GLY A 186 2.55 2.94 30.64
CA GLY A 186 1.49 2.89 29.65
C GLY A 186 0.58 4.10 29.74
N THR A 187 -0.63 3.97 29.20
CA THR A 187 -1.59 5.06 29.13
C THR A 187 -2.94 4.64 29.71
N LEU A 188 -3.48 5.45 30.59
CA LEU A 188 -4.86 5.38 31.04
C LEU A 188 -5.76 5.66 29.83
N ALA A 189 -6.59 4.68 29.50
CA ALA A 189 -7.46 4.73 28.34
C ALA A 189 -8.93 4.63 28.77
N GLN A 190 -9.75 5.55 28.28
CA GLN A 190 -11.20 5.47 28.41
C GLN A 190 -11.80 4.60 27.30
N ILE A 191 -12.66 3.67 27.69
CA ILE A 191 -13.40 2.80 26.79
C ILE A 191 -14.58 3.59 26.21
N THR A 192 -14.45 4.02 24.96
CA THR A 192 -15.44 4.86 24.28
C THR A 192 -16.58 4.03 23.69
N SER A 193 -16.26 2.92 23.04
CA SER A 193 -17.26 1.99 22.50
C SER A 193 -16.75 0.56 22.49
N ILE A 194 -17.67 -0.39 22.63
CA ILE A 194 -17.43 -1.83 22.50
C ILE A 194 -18.44 -2.33 21.46
N GLN A 195 -17.97 -2.96 20.39
CA GLN A 195 -18.78 -3.52 19.31
C GLN A 195 -18.27 -4.93 18.98
N GLY A 196 -18.98 -5.97 19.45
CA GLY A 196 -18.47 -7.34 19.38
C GLY A 196 -17.12 -7.44 20.10
N ASP A 197 -16.11 -7.93 19.39
CA ASP A 197 -14.74 -8.11 19.90
C ASP A 197 -13.87 -6.84 19.73
N GLN A 198 -14.40 -5.78 19.10
CA GLN A 198 -13.69 -4.54 18.89
C GLN A 198 -13.97 -3.54 20.03
N VAL A 199 -12.90 -3.07 20.67
CA VAL A 199 -12.94 -2.07 21.73
C VAL A 199 -12.21 -0.81 21.27
N VAL A 200 -12.85 0.35 21.39
CA VAL A 200 -12.25 1.64 21.04
C VAL A 200 -11.81 2.35 22.32
N LEU A 201 -10.51 2.61 22.40
CA LEU A 201 -9.86 3.26 23.52
C LEU A 201 -9.53 4.71 23.19
N LEU A 202 -9.67 5.61 24.17
CA LEU A 202 -9.20 7.00 24.12
C LEU A 202 -8.14 7.21 25.20
N GLY A 203 -6.89 7.49 24.81
CA GLY A 203 -5.82 7.75 25.78
C GLY A 203 -6.02 9.10 26.51
N HIS A 204 -5.79 9.13 27.82
CA HIS A 204 -5.92 10.35 28.64
C HIS A 204 -4.61 10.77 29.29
N ARG A 205 -3.98 9.88 30.07
CA ARG A 205 -2.78 10.20 30.87
C ARG A 205 -1.82 9.02 30.92
N ARG A 206 -0.55 9.29 31.21
CA ARG A 206 0.46 8.25 31.42
C ARG A 206 0.30 7.61 32.80
N LEU A 207 0.52 6.30 32.87
CA LEU A 207 0.46 5.50 34.08
C LEU A 207 1.73 4.68 34.22
N GLN A 208 2.13 4.41 35.46
CA GLN A 208 3.14 3.40 35.77
C GLN A 208 2.51 2.26 36.56
N ILE A 209 2.81 1.02 36.18
CA ILE A 209 2.42 -0.19 36.93
C ILE A 209 3.22 -0.25 38.23
N THR A 210 2.53 -0.45 39.35
CA THR A 210 3.18 -0.64 40.66
C THR A 210 3.07 -2.07 41.14
N GLU A 211 1.85 -2.61 41.20
CA GLU A 211 1.57 -3.94 41.75
C GLU A 211 0.50 -4.67 40.95
N MET A 212 0.54 -6.01 40.98
CA MET A 212 -0.54 -6.85 40.43
C MET A 212 -1.59 -7.14 41.50
N VAL A 213 -2.87 -6.96 41.17
CA VAL A 213 -4.01 -7.20 42.06
C VAL A 213 -4.68 -8.54 41.75
N GLU A 214 -4.96 -8.79 40.48
CA GLU A 214 -5.71 -9.97 40.02
C GLU A 214 -5.06 -10.53 38.74
N GLU A 215 -5.08 -11.86 38.58
CA GLU A 215 -4.35 -12.55 37.50
C GLU A 215 -5.17 -12.79 36.22
N ASP A 216 -6.49 -13.01 36.32
CA ASP A 216 -7.36 -13.33 35.17
C ASP A 216 -8.77 -12.71 35.36
N PRO A 217 -9.07 -11.54 34.76
CA PRO A 217 -8.21 -10.72 33.89
C PRO A 217 -7.11 -9.98 34.67
N LEU A 218 -5.97 -9.72 34.03
CA LEU A 218 -4.85 -9.03 34.66
C LEU A 218 -5.28 -7.61 35.11
N THR A 219 -5.33 -7.40 36.41
CA THR A 219 -5.64 -6.10 37.03
C THR A 219 -4.43 -5.63 37.80
N VAL A 220 -4.04 -4.38 37.59
CA VAL A 220 -2.84 -3.77 38.16
C VAL A 220 -3.17 -2.49 38.90
N LYS A 221 -2.44 -2.24 39.99
CA LYS A 221 -2.38 -0.91 40.60
C LYS A 221 -1.49 -0.02 39.76
N VAL A 222 -1.89 1.24 39.63
CA VAL A 222 -1.23 2.21 38.77
C VAL A 222 -1.07 3.55 39.47
N ASP A 223 0.06 4.18 39.22
CA ASP A 223 0.33 5.55 39.63
C ASP A 223 0.25 6.49 38.42
N HIS A 224 -0.40 7.64 38.60
CA HIS A 224 -0.49 8.68 37.57
C HIS A 224 0.83 9.44 37.47
N LEU A 225 1.51 9.28 36.33
CA LEU A 225 2.77 9.97 36.10
C LEU A 225 2.53 11.46 35.84
N LYS A 226 3.10 12.28 36.72
CA LYS A 226 3.13 13.74 36.55
C LYS A 226 4.39 14.14 35.81
N GLU A 227 4.25 15.12 34.95
CA GLU A 227 5.37 15.65 34.17
C GLU A 227 6.31 16.45 35.06
N LYS A 228 7.59 16.50 34.67
CA LYS A 228 8.55 17.36 35.36
C LYS A 228 8.20 18.83 35.09
N PRO A 229 8.30 19.71 36.10
CA PRO A 229 8.09 21.14 35.88
C PRO A 229 9.15 21.65 34.89
N TYR A 230 8.70 22.48 33.94
CA TYR A 230 9.56 23.11 32.94
C TYR A 230 9.22 24.60 32.81
N ASN A 231 10.19 25.38 32.35
CA ASN A 231 9.97 26.79 32.09
C ASN A 231 9.26 26.96 30.73
N LYS A 232 8.01 27.43 30.75
CA LYS A 232 7.24 27.69 29.53
C LYS A 232 7.84 28.81 28.67
N ASP A 233 8.67 29.67 29.27
CA ASP A 233 9.30 30.79 28.59
C ASP A 233 10.71 30.52 28.07
N ASP A 234 11.17 29.27 28.15
CA ASP A 234 12.45 28.87 27.57
C ASP A 234 12.40 28.95 26.03
N ASP A 235 13.26 29.80 25.47
CA ASP A 235 13.41 30.00 24.03
C ASP A 235 13.81 28.71 23.29
N VAL A 236 14.55 27.82 23.94
CA VAL A 236 15.00 26.56 23.34
C VAL A 236 13.82 25.60 23.15
N ILE A 237 12.93 25.50 24.14
CA ILE A 237 11.71 24.69 24.05
C ILE A 237 10.77 25.27 22.98
N LYS A 238 10.60 26.60 22.97
CA LYS A 238 9.81 27.30 21.95
C LYS A 238 10.35 27.03 20.55
N ALA A 239 11.64 27.23 20.30
CA ALA A 239 12.28 26.98 19.01
C ALA A 239 12.12 25.52 18.56
N THR A 240 12.34 24.56 19.46
CA THR A 240 12.18 23.13 19.17
C THR A 240 10.73 22.79 18.81
N SER A 241 9.75 23.35 19.53
CA SER A 241 8.34 23.13 19.24
C SER A 241 7.92 23.71 17.88
N PHE A 242 8.43 24.87 17.49
CA PHE A 242 8.17 25.46 16.18
C PHE A 242 8.73 24.60 15.06
N GLU A 243 9.94 24.06 15.24
CA GLU A 243 10.54 23.13 14.30
C GLU A 243 9.69 21.86 14.17
N VAL A 244 9.24 21.26 15.28
CA VAL A 244 8.34 20.10 15.26
C VAL A 244 7.04 20.42 14.51
N ILE A 245 6.41 21.56 14.77
CA ILE A 245 5.18 21.99 14.06
C ILE A 245 5.44 22.14 12.56
N SER A 246 6.58 22.72 12.19
CA SER A 246 6.98 22.90 10.79
C SER A 246 7.13 21.56 10.07
N THR A 247 7.91 20.64 10.65
CA THR A 247 8.14 19.31 10.08
C THR A 247 6.86 18.48 10.03
N LEU A 248 6.04 18.56 11.08
CA LEU A 248 4.77 17.84 11.15
C LEU A 248 3.80 18.34 10.08
N ARG A 249 3.74 19.66 9.84
CA ARG A 249 2.91 20.23 8.77
C ARG A 249 3.34 19.73 7.39
N GLU A 250 4.63 19.48 7.16
CA GLU A 250 5.13 18.91 5.90
C GLU A 250 4.70 17.43 5.74
N VAL A 251 4.79 16.64 6.80
CA VAL A 251 4.29 15.25 6.81
C VAL A 251 2.77 15.20 6.56
N LEU A 252 2.00 16.05 7.24
CA LEU A 252 0.54 16.16 7.09
C LEU A 252 0.09 16.62 5.69
N ARG A 253 0.94 17.32 4.93
CA ARG A 253 0.64 17.70 3.54
C ARG A 253 0.75 16.52 2.58
N THR A 254 1.65 15.58 2.88
CA THR A 254 1.91 14.41 2.04
C THR A 254 0.84 13.35 2.22
N SER A 255 0.35 13.13 3.44
CA SER A 255 -0.69 12.15 3.74
C SER A 255 -2.00 12.81 4.14
N SER A 256 -3.03 12.68 3.29
CA SER A 256 -4.37 13.22 3.58
C SER A 256 -5.08 12.51 4.74
N LEU A 257 -4.62 11.32 5.13
CA LEU A 257 -5.23 10.47 6.15
C LEU A 257 -5.21 11.10 7.54
N TRP A 258 -4.27 12.02 7.81
CA TRP A 258 -4.09 12.59 9.14
C TRP A 258 -4.91 13.85 9.41
N LYS A 259 -5.54 14.45 8.38
CA LYS A 259 -6.33 15.69 8.55
C LYS A 259 -7.50 15.48 9.52
N ASP A 260 -8.20 14.36 9.39
CA ASP A 260 -9.33 14.01 10.25
C ASP A 260 -8.89 13.73 11.70
N HIS A 261 -7.70 13.14 11.88
CA HIS A 261 -7.10 12.90 13.19
C HIS A 261 -6.71 14.20 13.91
N VAL A 262 -6.17 15.20 13.21
CA VAL A 262 -5.85 16.52 13.81
C VAL A 262 -7.12 17.19 14.33
N GLN A 263 -8.20 17.19 13.54
CA GLN A 263 -9.46 17.81 13.92
C GLN A 263 -10.09 17.11 15.14
N THR A 264 -10.09 15.78 15.13
CA THR A 264 -10.60 14.97 16.23
C THR A 264 -9.79 15.18 17.51
N TYR A 265 -8.46 15.22 17.43
CA TYR A 265 -7.58 15.46 18.57
C TYR A 265 -7.86 16.82 19.24
N THR A 266 -8.00 17.87 18.43
CA THR A 266 -8.28 19.23 18.92
C THR A 266 -9.63 19.30 19.66
N GLN A 267 -10.65 18.56 19.20
CA GLN A 267 -11.98 18.54 19.82
C GLN A 267 -12.01 17.88 21.20
N HIS A 268 -11.23 16.82 21.41
CA HIS A 268 -11.32 16.00 22.63
C HIS A 268 -10.28 16.39 23.71
N ILE A 269 -9.14 16.93 23.32
CA ILE A 269 -8.03 17.25 24.24
C ILE A 269 -7.87 18.77 24.43
N GLY A 270 -8.30 19.57 23.46
CA GLY A 270 -8.10 21.03 23.43
C GLY A 270 -6.79 21.42 22.73
N ASP A 271 -6.26 22.59 23.09
CA ASP A 271 -5.10 23.19 22.40
C ASP A 271 -3.79 22.38 22.55
N PHE A 272 -2.91 22.55 21.56
CA PHE A 272 -1.58 21.96 21.51
C PHE A 272 -0.63 22.68 22.49
N ASN A 273 -0.51 22.13 23.69
CA ASN A 273 0.62 22.42 24.57
C ASN A 273 1.89 21.69 24.09
N TYR A 274 3.07 22.12 24.53
CA TYR A 274 4.36 21.51 24.16
C TYR A 274 4.39 19.99 24.35
N GLN A 275 3.79 19.49 25.42
CA GLN A 275 3.78 18.06 25.73
C GLN A 275 2.86 17.28 24.80
N ARG A 276 1.66 17.81 24.57
CA ARG A 276 0.67 17.24 23.65
C ARG A 276 1.16 17.25 22.22
N LEU A 277 1.90 18.28 21.82
CA LEU A 277 2.55 18.35 20.52
C LEU A 277 3.59 17.23 20.35
N ALA A 278 4.40 16.97 21.39
CA ALA A 278 5.38 15.88 21.35
C ALA A 278 4.70 14.51 21.22
N ASP A 279 3.62 14.29 21.98
CA ASP A 279 2.82 13.06 21.91
C ASP A 279 2.12 12.91 20.57
N PHE A 280 1.61 14.01 20.02
CA PHE A 280 0.96 14.04 18.72
C PHE A 280 1.92 13.73 17.58
N GLY A 281 3.12 14.33 17.60
CA GLY A 281 4.16 14.03 16.63
C GLY A 281 4.61 12.56 16.68
N ALA A 282 4.78 12.00 17.87
CA ALA A 282 5.19 10.61 18.03
C ALA A 282 4.08 9.63 17.59
N ALA A 283 2.82 9.92 17.92
CA ALA A 283 1.68 9.12 17.51
C ALA A 283 1.36 9.22 16.00
N ILE A 284 1.84 10.25 15.29
CA ILE A 284 1.77 10.30 13.82
C ILE A 284 3.00 9.67 13.18
N SER A 285 4.16 9.70 13.85
CA SER A 285 5.37 9.08 13.31
C SER A 285 5.15 7.58 13.12
N GLY A 286 5.45 7.05 11.94
CA GLY A 286 5.45 5.62 11.64
C GLY A 286 6.65 4.90 12.24
N ALA A 287 7.22 5.44 13.32
CA ALA A 287 8.43 4.98 13.95
C ALA A 287 8.24 3.61 14.64
N ASN A 288 9.38 2.97 14.91
CA ASN A 288 9.43 1.71 15.65
C ASN A 288 8.70 1.84 17.01
N LYS A 289 7.98 0.78 17.41
CA LYS A 289 7.22 0.72 18.66
C LYS A 289 8.07 1.00 19.90
N LEU A 290 9.32 0.55 19.91
CA LEU A 290 10.25 0.79 21.02
C LEU A 290 10.64 2.27 21.12
N LEU A 291 10.92 2.91 19.99
CA LEU A 291 11.21 4.35 19.96
C LEU A 291 9.98 5.18 20.38
N CYS A 292 8.78 4.75 19.98
CA CYS A 292 7.54 5.37 20.46
C CYS A 292 7.38 5.20 21.97
N GLN A 293 7.77 4.05 22.52
CA GLN A 293 7.72 3.78 23.94
C GLN A 293 8.72 4.64 24.72
N GLU A 294 9.93 4.86 24.22
CA GLU A 294 10.91 5.78 24.80
C GLU A 294 10.33 7.21 24.94
N VAL A 295 9.59 7.68 23.93
CA VAL A 295 8.89 8.98 23.99
C VAL A 295 7.78 8.98 25.04
N LEU A 296 7.05 7.87 25.20
CA LEU A 296 6.00 7.73 26.21
C LEU A 296 6.57 7.75 27.63
N GLU A 297 7.73 7.12 27.83
CA GLU A 297 8.43 6.99 29.12
C GLU A 297 9.14 8.30 29.54
N GLU A 298 9.59 9.12 28.59
CA GLU A 298 10.30 10.36 28.90
C GLU A 298 9.39 11.39 29.56
N LEU A 299 9.70 11.81 30.80
CA LEU A 299 8.92 12.79 31.57
C LEU A 299 9.33 14.25 31.32
N ASP A 300 10.54 14.47 30.80
CA ASP A 300 11.06 15.80 30.46
C ASP A 300 10.55 16.26 29.08
N VAL A 301 9.84 17.38 29.06
CA VAL A 301 9.21 17.94 27.86
C VAL A 301 10.23 18.28 26.78
N TYR A 302 11.40 18.82 27.15
CA TYR A 302 12.41 19.22 26.18
C TYR A 302 13.00 17.99 25.47
N LYS A 303 13.38 16.97 26.26
CA LYS A 303 13.91 15.71 25.71
C LYS A 303 12.87 14.99 24.86
N ARG A 304 11.62 14.96 25.32
CA ARG A 304 10.50 14.38 24.59
C ARG A 304 10.29 15.06 23.23
N LEU A 305 10.29 16.39 23.20
CA LEU A 305 10.21 17.15 21.94
C LEU A 305 11.38 16.86 21.00
N LYS A 306 12.60 16.73 21.53
CA LYS A 306 13.77 16.38 20.73
C LYS A 306 13.65 14.98 20.11
N PHE A 307 13.26 13.98 20.90
CA PHE A 307 13.02 12.62 20.39
C PHE A 307 11.92 12.61 19.34
N THR A 308 10.78 13.25 19.62
CA THR A 308 9.70 13.39 18.64
C THR A 308 10.18 14.06 17.35
N LEU A 309 11.00 15.10 17.45
CA LEU A 309 11.53 15.79 16.28
C LEU A 309 12.37 14.85 15.40
N GLU A 310 13.23 14.03 16.00
CA GLU A 310 14.03 13.04 15.29
C GLU A 310 13.15 11.99 14.59
N LEU A 311 12.09 11.52 15.25
CA LEU A 311 11.14 10.56 14.66
C LEU A 311 10.35 11.16 13.50
N VAL A 312 9.82 12.38 13.66
CA VAL A 312 9.04 13.07 12.62
C VAL A 312 9.93 13.44 11.42
N LYS A 313 11.21 13.78 11.64
CA LYS A 313 12.16 14.03 10.53
C LYS A 313 12.43 12.76 9.71
N LYS A 314 12.63 11.62 10.37
CA LYS A 314 12.75 10.32 9.68
C LYS A 314 11.50 9.99 8.88
N GLU A 315 10.31 10.20 9.45
CA GLU A 315 9.04 9.98 8.75
C GLU A 315 8.89 10.89 7.51
N MET A 316 9.33 12.15 7.61
CA MET A 316 9.33 13.09 6.49
C MET A 316 10.26 12.62 5.35
N GLU A 317 11.44 12.08 5.67
CA GLU A 317 12.35 11.52 4.68
C GLU A 317 11.76 10.29 4.00
N ILE A 318 11.14 9.38 4.76
CA ILE A 318 10.44 8.20 4.23
C ILE A 318 9.31 8.65 3.30
N SER A 319 8.51 9.63 3.71
CA SER A 319 7.42 10.18 2.89
C SER A 319 7.92 10.78 1.56
N LYS A 320 9.04 11.51 1.58
CA LYS A 320 9.68 12.05 0.36
C LYS A 320 10.18 10.95 -0.55
N LEU A 321 10.79 9.90 0.01
CA LEU A 321 11.26 8.74 -0.74
C LEU A 321 10.07 8.02 -1.40
N GLN A 322 8.98 7.77 -0.67
CA GLN A 322 7.77 7.16 -1.21
C GLN A 322 7.18 7.97 -2.39
N GLN A 323 7.13 9.29 -2.28
CA GLN A 323 6.70 10.17 -3.39
C GLN A 323 7.63 10.05 -4.60
N SER A 324 8.95 10.01 -4.38
CA SER A 324 9.92 9.88 -5.47
C SER A 324 9.79 8.53 -6.22
N ILE A 325 9.53 7.45 -5.48
CA ILE A 325 9.28 6.12 -6.06
C ILE A 325 7.98 6.13 -6.85
N ALA A 326 6.90 6.67 -6.29
CA ALA A 326 5.61 6.76 -6.98
C ALA A 326 5.74 7.53 -8.31
N LYS A 327 6.44 8.67 -8.30
CA LYS A 327 6.70 9.46 -9.50
C LYS A 327 7.54 8.71 -10.53
N ALA A 328 8.60 8.02 -10.11
CA ALA A 328 9.44 7.24 -11.01
C ALA A 328 8.68 6.07 -11.66
N ILE A 329 7.76 5.44 -10.93
CA ILE A 329 6.89 4.38 -11.45
C ILE A 329 5.89 4.96 -12.46
N GLU A 330 5.27 6.11 -12.16
CA GLU A 330 4.34 6.80 -13.06
C GLU A 330 5.01 7.25 -14.36
N GLU A 331 6.24 7.78 -14.27
CA GLU A 331 7.05 8.15 -15.45
C GLU A 331 7.35 6.93 -16.33
N LYS A 332 7.69 5.77 -15.75
CA LYS A 332 7.88 4.52 -16.51
C LYS A 332 6.59 4.04 -17.18
N ILE A 333 5.49 3.99 -16.43
CA ILE A 333 4.19 3.56 -16.96
C ILE A 333 3.72 4.48 -18.09
N SER A 334 3.83 5.79 -17.92
CA SER A 334 3.45 6.76 -18.96
C SER A 334 4.34 6.63 -20.21
N GLY A 335 5.63 6.37 -20.04
CA GLY A 335 6.56 6.11 -21.14
C GLY A 335 6.18 4.85 -21.92
N ASP A 336 5.85 3.77 -21.24
CA ASP A 336 5.46 2.50 -21.86
C ASP A 336 4.08 2.60 -22.53
N GLN A 337 3.10 3.26 -21.91
CA GLN A 337 1.80 3.55 -22.52
C GLN A 337 1.95 4.40 -23.80
N ARG A 338 2.83 5.41 -23.76
CA ARG A 338 3.11 6.24 -24.94
C ARG A 338 3.74 5.43 -26.07
N ARG A 339 4.74 4.57 -25.76
CA ARG A 339 5.37 3.69 -26.74
C ARG A 339 4.38 2.70 -27.34
N TYR A 340 3.53 2.10 -26.50
CA TYR A 340 2.48 1.20 -26.94
C TYR A 340 1.54 1.89 -27.94
N LEU A 341 1.03 3.08 -27.60
CA LEU A 341 0.16 3.84 -28.48
C LEU A 341 0.83 4.21 -29.81
N LEU A 342 2.09 4.66 -29.77
CA LEU A 342 2.85 5.01 -30.97
C LEU A 342 3.07 3.79 -31.88
N ASN A 343 3.34 2.61 -31.31
CA ASN A 343 3.50 1.39 -32.08
C ASN A 343 2.20 0.93 -32.74
N GLU A 344 1.07 1.05 -32.04
CA GLU A 344 -0.25 0.77 -32.63
C GLU A 344 -0.60 1.75 -33.75
N GLN A 345 -0.30 3.04 -33.58
CA GLN A 345 -0.43 4.03 -34.66
C GLN A 345 0.47 3.71 -35.86
N LEU A 346 1.72 3.31 -35.61
CA LEU A 346 2.67 2.94 -36.65
C LEU A 346 2.19 1.70 -37.42
N LYS A 347 1.63 0.69 -36.72
CA LYS A 347 1.00 -0.46 -37.36
C LYS A 347 -0.20 -0.06 -38.21
N ALA A 348 -1.09 0.80 -37.70
CA ALA A 348 -2.25 1.30 -38.45
C ALA A 348 -1.80 2.04 -39.72
N ILE A 349 -0.81 2.92 -39.61
CA ILE A 349 -0.24 3.66 -40.75
C ILE A 349 0.39 2.69 -41.78
N LYS A 350 1.17 1.70 -41.34
CA LYS A 350 1.76 0.67 -42.23
C LYS A 350 0.69 -0.12 -42.99
N LYS A 351 -0.42 -0.44 -42.32
CA LYS A 351 -1.57 -1.13 -42.89
C LYS A 351 -2.31 -0.25 -43.91
N GLU A 352 -2.53 1.02 -43.59
CA GLU A 352 -3.18 1.99 -44.50
C GLU A 352 -2.31 2.31 -45.73
N LEU A 353 -0.98 2.40 -45.56
CA LEU A 353 -0.03 2.61 -46.65
C LEU A 353 0.17 1.36 -47.54
N GLY A 354 -0.42 0.22 -47.19
CA GLY A 354 -0.27 -1.03 -47.95
C GLY A 354 1.14 -1.65 -47.89
N LEU A 355 1.97 -1.24 -46.93
CA LEU A 355 3.37 -1.67 -46.80
C LEU A 355 3.53 -3.02 -46.07
N GLU A 356 2.45 -3.66 -45.62
CA GLU A 356 2.52 -5.01 -45.03
C GLU A 356 2.93 -6.10 -46.03
N THR A 357 2.83 -5.84 -47.33
CA THR A 357 3.04 -6.84 -48.39
C THR A 357 4.39 -6.75 -49.10
N ASP A 358 5.07 -5.60 -49.12
CA ASP A 358 6.22 -5.41 -50.04
C ASP A 358 7.46 -6.22 -49.62
N ASP A 359 7.84 -6.20 -48.33
CA ASP A 359 9.04 -6.88 -47.85
C ASP A 359 8.92 -8.43 -47.89
N LYS A 360 7.74 -8.96 -47.53
CA LYS A 360 7.50 -10.42 -47.56
C LYS A 360 7.39 -10.93 -49.00
N THR A 361 6.72 -10.18 -49.86
CA THR A 361 6.57 -10.55 -51.27
C THR A 361 7.92 -10.51 -51.98
N ALA A 362 8.75 -9.48 -51.73
CA ALA A 362 10.10 -9.39 -52.27
C ALA A 362 11.01 -10.55 -51.82
N LEU A 363 10.95 -10.96 -50.55
CA LEU A 363 11.71 -12.11 -50.06
C LEU A 363 11.24 -13.43 -50.69
N SER A 364 9.93 -13.64 -50.78
CA SER A 364 9.38 -14.85 -51.42
C SER A 364 9.73 -14.95 -52.91
N ALA A 365 9.78 -13.82 -53.62
CA ALA A 365 10.18 -13.77 -55.02
C ALA A 365 11.67 -14.14 -55.21
N LYS A 366 12.56 -13.61 -54.34
CA LYS A 366 13.99 -13.94 -54.36
C LYS A 366 14.27 -15.43 -54.17
N PHE A 367 13.55 -16.09 -53.25
CA PHE A 367 13.72 -17.53 -53.03
C PHE A 367 13.24 -18.33 -54.23
N ARG A 368 12.09 -17.98 -54.84
CA ARG A 368 11.60 -18.64 -56.06
C ARG A 368 12.59 -18.52 -57.21
N GLU A 369 13.13 -17.33 -57.46
CA GLU A 369 14.12 -17.09 -58.52
C GLU A 369 15.35 -17.99 -58.37
N ARG A 370 15.87 -18.13 -57.14
CA ARG A 370 17.02 -19.02 -56.87
C ARG A 370 16.71 -20.49 -57.14
N ILE A 371 15.50 -20.95 -56.82
CA ILE A 371 15.08 -22.35 -57.01
C ILE A 371 14.82 -22.65 -58.48
N GLU A 372 14.24 -21.71 -59.23
CA GLU A 372 13.91 -21.87 -60.65
C GLU A 372 15.14 -22.36 -61.45
N SER A 373 16.32 -21.80 -61.15
CA SER A 373 17.59 -22.17 -61.79
C SER A 373 18.09 -23.59 -61.51
N LYS A 374 17.60 -24.23 -60.43
CA LYS A 374 18.04 -25.54 -59.92
C LYS A 374 16.93 -26.59 -59.91
N LYS A 375 15.71 -26.22 -60.37
CA LYS A 375 14.49 -27.02 -60.24
C LYS A 375 14.60 -28.40 -60.90
N ASP A 376 15.21 -28.47 -62.08
CA ASP A 376 15.35 -29.71 -62.85
C ASP A 376 16.30 -30.74 -62.21
N ARG A 377 17.16 -30.30 -61.28
CA ARG A 377 18.15 -31.14 -60.59
C ARG A 377 17.77 -31.46 -59.15
N CYS A 378 16.69 -30.88 -58.65
CA CYS A 378 16.24 -31.02 -57.28
C CYS A 378 15.31 -32.23 -57.12
N PRO A 379 15.49 -33.08 -56.09
CA PRO A 379 14.55 -34.16 -55.80
C PRO A 379 13.12 -33.62 -55.53
N SER A 380 12.10 -34.34 -56.03
CA SER A 380 10.70 -33.92 -55.93
C SER A 380 10.20 -33.68 -54.50
N HIS A 381 10.66 -34.47 -53.52
CA HIS A 381 10.28 -34.30 -52.12
C HIS A 381 10.79 -32.98 -51.52
N VAL A 382 11.96 -32.49 -51.95
CA VAL A 382 12.54 -31.23 -51.45
C VAL A 382 11.78 -30.05 -52.01
N LEU A 383 11.38 -30.11 -53.29
CA LEU A 383 10.55 -29.06 -53.91
C LEU A 383 9.22 -28.88 -53.18
N GLN A 384 8.58 -29.98 -52.78
CA GLN A 384 7.34 -29.93 -51.98
C GLN A 384 7.56 -29.22 -50.64
N VAL A 385 8.60 -29.58 -49.89
CA VAL A 385 8.93 -28.94 -48.60
C VAL A 385 9.24 -27.45 -48.77
N ILE A 386 9.92 -27.06 -49.85
CA ILE A 386 10.21 -25.66 -50.13
C ILE A 386 8.93 -24.87 -50.43
N GLU A 387 8.00 -25.45 -51.19
CA GLU A 387 6.71 -24.82 -51.50
C GLU A 387 5.83 -24.65 -50.24
N GLU A 388 5.81 -25.65 -49.36
CA GLU A 388 5.12 -25.60 -48.07
C GLU A 388 5.70 -24.49 -47.18
N GLU A 389 7.02 -24.43 -47.02
CA GLU A 389 7.68 -23.41 -46.20
C GLU A 389 7.59 -22.01 -46.81
N LEU A 390 7.56 -21.87 -48.15
CA LEU A 390 7.28 -20.60 -48.82
C LEU A 390 5.85 -20.10 -48.54
N THR A 391 4.89 -21.01 -48.54
CA THR A 391 3.49 -20.70 -48.20
C THR A 391 3.38 -20.28 -46.74
N LYS A 392 4.07 -20.98 -45.85
CA LYS A 392 4.15 -20.66 -44.42
C LYS A 392 4.79 -19.29 -44.17
N LEU A 393 5.87 -18.94 -44.88
CA LEU A 393 6.54 -17.64 -44.79
C LEU A 393 5.60 -16.46 -45.13
N GLN A 394 4.65 -16.66 -46.05
CA GLN A 394 3.67 -15.63 -46.43
C GLN A 394 2.62 -15.39 -45.34
N LEU A 395 2.24 -16.43 -44.60
CA LEU A 395 1.25 -16.36 -43.52
C LEU A 395 1.83 -15.82 -42.21
N LEU A 396 3.11 -16.10 -41.92
CA LEU A 396 3.75 -15.71 -40.66
C LEU A 396 3.99 -14.20 -40.56
N GLU A 397 3.84 -13.63 -39.35
CA GLU A 397 4.18 -12.25 -39.06
C GLU A 397 5.70 -12.06 -38.99
N ALA A 398 6.23 -10.96 -39.54
CA ALA A 398 7.68 -10.71 -39.59
C ALA A 398 8.33 -10.51 -38.21
N SER A 399 7.53 -10.23 -37.18
CA SER A 399 7.93 -10.10 -35.77
C SER A 399 8.01 -11.45 -35.03
N SER A 400 7.48 -12.53 -35.61
CA SER A 400 7.47 -13.86 -35.00
C SER A 400 8.86 -14.51 -35.05
N SER A 401 9.22 -15.22 -33.99
CA SER A 401 10.43 -16.05 -33.95
C SER A 401 10.41 -17.15 -35.04
N GLU A 402 9.23 -17.64 -35.41
CA GLU A 402 9.05 -18.64 -36.47
C GLU A 402 9.42 -18.09 -37.85
N PHE A 403 9.21 -16.79 -38.10
CA PHE A 403 9.53 -16.15 -39.38
C PHE A 403 11.04 -16.18 -39.65
N SER A 404 11.87 -15.95 -38.62
CA SER A 404 13.33 -16.03 -38.76
C SER A 404 13.79 -17.45 -39.04
N VAL A 405 13.16 -18.46 -38.43
CA VAL A 405 13.53 -19.87 -38.59
C VAL A 405 13.18 -20.35 -40.01
N THR A 406 11.94 -20.13 -40.46
CA THR A 406 11.51 -20.51 -41.82
C THR A 406 12.32 -19.77 -42.89
N ARG A 407 12.63 -18.49 -42.70
CA ARG A 407 13.52 -17.75 -43.62
C ARG A 407 14.89 -18.38 -43.74
N ASN A 408 15.53 -18.70 -42.61
CA ASN A 408 16.87 -19.29 -42.62
C ASN A 408 16.86 -20.68 -43.25
N TYR A 409 15.83 -21.48 -42.94
CA TYR A 409 15.67 -22.80 -43.52
C TYR A 409 15.49 -22.76 -45.04
N LEU A 410 14.62 -21.86 -45.54
CA LEU A 410 14.47 -21.62 -46.97
C LEU A 410 15.77 -21.13 -47.63
N ASP A 411 16.51 -20.22 -46.98
CA ASP A 411 17.79 -19.74 -47.50
C ASP A 411 18.78 -20.91 -47.67
N TRP A 412 18.92 -21.77 -46.66
CA TRP A 412 19.75 -22.98 -46.74
C TRP A 412 19.33 -23.91 -47.89
N LEU A 413 18.03 -24.21 -48.00
CA LEU A 413 17.51 -25.07 -49.06
C LEU A 413 17.76 -24.48 -50.46
N THR A 414 17.71 -23.16 -50.62
CA THR A 414 17.97 -22.51 -51.92
C THR A 414 19.46 -22.39 -52.27
N VAL A 415 20.35 -22.30 -51.28
CA VAL A 415 21.80 -22.17 -51.49
C VAL A 415 22.44 -23.50 -51.90
N LEU A 416 21.93 -24.63 -51.40
CA LEU A 416 22.49 -25.95 -51.67
C LEU A 416 22.66 -26.25 -53.19
N PRO A 417 23.79 -26.86 -53.61
CA PRO A 417 24.06 -27.18 -55.01
C PRO A 417 23.39 -28.50 -55.43
N TRP A 418 22.05 -28.51 -55.47
CA TRP A 418 21.28 -29.69 -55.84
C TRP A 418 21.73 -30.28 -57.19
N GLY A 419 22.02 -31.58 -57.20
CA GLY A 419 22.45 -32.33 -58.40
C GLY A 419 23.92 -32.17 -58.80
N ASN A 420 24.72 -31.41 -58.03
CA ASN A 420 26.17 -31.40 -58.21
C ASN A 420 26.80 -32.31 -57.15
N TYR A 421 27.34 -33.44 -57.60
CA TYR A 421 28.04 -34.39 -56.75
C TYR A 421 29.50 -34.46 -57.20
N SER A 422 30.43 -34.45 -56.25
CA SER A 422 31.82 -34.81 -56.51
C SER A 422 31.98 -36.32 -56.40
N ASP A 423 32.85 -36.92 -57.21
CA ASP A 423 33.23 -38.31 -57.02
C ASP A 423 33.93 -38.48 -55.66
N GLU A 424 33.42 -39.41 -54.85
CA GLU A 424 33.96 -39.69 -53.53
C GLU A 424 35.35 -40.35 -53.65
N ASN A 425 36.35 -39.79 -52.94
CA ASN A 425 37.72 -40.32 -52.94
C ASN A 425 38.04 -40.98 -51.60
N PHE A 426 38.18 -42.31 -51.61
CA PHE A 426 38.43 -43.13 -50.42
C PHE A 426 39.92 -43.49 -50.20
N ASP A 427 40.84 -42.66 -50.69
CA ASP A 427 42.27 -42.90 -50.50
C ASP A 427 42.75 -42.45 -49.10
N VAL A 428 42.87 -43.42 -48.19
CA VAL A 428 43.29 -43.24 -46.80
C VAL A 428 44.70 -42.65 -46.70
N HIS A 429 45.64 -43.04 -47.57
CA HIS A 429 47.02 -42.53 -47.51
C HIS A 429 47.08 -41.06 -47.91
N ARG A 430 46.34 -40.69 -48.96
CA ARG A 430 46.21 -39.29 -49.37
C ARG A 430 45.50 -38.45 -48.30
N ALA A 431 44.46 -38.99 -47.68
CA ALA A 431 43.74 -38.31 -46.60
C ALA A 431 44.65 -38.06 -45.39
N GLN A 432 45.45 -39.05 -44.97
CA GLN A 432 46.39 -38.91 -43.86
C GLN A 432 47.39 -37.78 -44.12
N LYS A 433 47.97 -37.76 -45.32
CA LYS A 433 48.94 -36.73 -45.72
C LYS A 433 48.34 -35.33 -45.67
N ILE A 434 47.14 -35.14 -46.21
CA ILE A 434 46.45 -33.83 -46.20
C ILE A 434 46.10 -33.42 -44.76
N LEU A 435 45.60 -34.35 -43.94
CA LEU A 435 45.28 -34.07 -42.54
C LEU A 435 46.53 -33.67 -41.73
N ASP A 436 47.66 -34.31 -41.99
CA ASP A 436 48.93 -34.00 -41.34
C ASP A 436 49.56 -32.68 -41.83
N GLU A 437 49.35 -32.32 -43.09
CA GLU A 437 49.81 -31.04 -43.68
C GLU A 437 48.95 -29.85 -43.20
N ASP A 438 47.63 -29.97 -43.26
CA ASP A 438 46.71 -28.86 -43.00
C ASP A 438 46.40 -28.66 -41.50
N HIS A 439 46.57 -29.70 -40.67
CA HIS A 439 46.23 -29.66 -39.25
C HIS A 439 47.37 -30.20 -38.39
N TYR A 440 47.93 -29.37 -37.50
CA TYR A 440 48.97 -29.79 -36.57
C TYR A 440 48.36 -30.42 -35.29
N GLY A 441 48.80 -31.62 -34.92
CA GLY A 441 48.29 -32.36 -33.74
C GLY A 441 47.02 -33.18 -34.03
N LEU A 442 46.12 -33.27 -33.03
CA LEU A 442 44.81 -33.95 -33.12
C LEU A 442 44.89 -35.42 -33.57
N SER A 443 45.81 -36.21 -32.97
CA SER A 443 46.03 -37.62 -33.32
C SER A 443 44.74 -38.42 -33.32
N ASP A 444 43.93 -38.27 -32.27
CA ASP A 444 42.77 -39.12 -32.01
C ASP A 444 41.64 -38.80 -33.00
N VAL A 445 41.46 -37.51 -33.33
CA VAL A 445 40.50 -37.04 -34.34
C VAL A 445 40.92 -37.47 -35.75
N LYS A 446 42.21 -37.34 -36.07
CA LYS A 446 42.74 -37.77 -37.38
C LYS A 446 42.60 -39.28 -37.56
N GLU A 447 42.93 -40.06 -36.53
CA GLU A 447 42.75 -41.51 -36.55
C GLU A 447 41.27 -41.84 -36.77
N ARG A 448 40.34 -41.15 -36.11
CA ARG A 448 38.90 -41.34 -36.30
C ARG A 448 38.40 -41.01 -37.70
N ILE A 449 38.91 -39.93 -38.31
CA ILE A 449 38.59 -39.56 -39.70
C ILE A 449 39.15 -40.61 -40.66
N LEU A 450 40.36 -41.10 -40.42
CA LEU A 450 40.98 -42.15 -41.25
C LEU A 450 40.25 -43.48 -41.14
N GLU A 451 39.83 -43.87 -39.93
CA GLU A 451 38.95 -45.03 -39.72
C GLU A 451 37.65 -44.88 -40.51
N PHE A 452 37.03 -43.69 -40.49
CA PHE A 452 35.81 -43.42 -41.22
C PHE A 452 36.00 -43.60 -42.73
N ILE A 453 37.07 -43.03 -43.30
CA ILE A 453 37.39 -43.18 -44.73
C ILE A 453 37.71 -44.65 -45.06
N ALA A 454 38.40 -45.37 -44.17
CA ALA A 454 38.70 -46.79 -44.35
C ALA A 454 37.43 -47.66 -44.34
N VAL A 455 36.48 -47.38 -43.46
CA VAL A 455 35.16 -48.04 -43.46
C VAL A 455 34.36 -47.69 -44.71
N GLY A 456 34.40 -46.43 -45.15
CA GLY A 456 33.79 -45.99 -46.42
C GLY A 456 34.35 -46.75 -47.62
N LYS A 457 35.68 -46.95 -47.67
CA LYS A 457 36.37 -47.75 -48.70
C LYS A 457 35.90 -49.20 -48.73
N LEU A 458 35.66 -49.82 -47.57
CA LEU A 458 35.19 -51.20 -47.46
C LEU A 458 33.71 -51.36 -47.88
N ARG A 459 32.87 -50.36 -47.58
CA ARG A 459 31.42 -50.40 -47.88
C ARG A 459 31.05 -49.86 -49.27
N GLY A 460 31.94 -49.09 -49.91
CA GLY A 460 31.73 -48.52 -51.25
C GLY A 460 30.69 -47.40 -51.32
N THR A 461 30.12 -46.97 -50.19
CA THR A 461 29.19 -45.83 -50.09
C THR A 461 29.31 -45.17 -48.70
N SER A 462 29.20 -43.84 -48.64
CA SER A 462 29.31 -43.05 -47.38
C SER A 462 27.97 -42.57 -46.81
N GLN A 463 26.84 -43.19 -47.15
CA GLN A 463 25.54 -42.59 -46.81
C GLN A 463 25.26 -42.57 -45.29
N GLY A 464 25.09 -41.36 -44.74
CA GLY A 464 24.31 -41.09 -43.53
C GLY A 464 25.00 -41.23 -42.17
N LEU A 465 26.33 -41.17 -42.09
CA LEU A 465 27.05 -41.26 -40.81
C LEU A 465 27.55 -39.88 -40.36
N ILE A 466 27.02 -39.38 -39.25
CA ILE A 466 27.52 -38.17 -38.57
C ILE A 466 28.74 -38.60 -37.75
N VAL A 467 29.91 -38.04 -38.05
CA VAL A 467 31.10 -38.23 -37.24
C VAL A 467 31.07 -37.21 -36.11
N ILE A 468 30.81 -37.68 -34.90
CA ILE A 468 30.97 -36.87 -33.68
C ILE A 468 32.43 -37.01 -33.27
N LEU A 469 33.14 -35.89 -33.24
CA LEU A 469 34.52 -35.77 -32.80
C LEU A 469 34.45 -35.17 -31.40
N ASP A 470 34.68 -35.99 -30.37
CA ASP A 470 34.73 -35.54 -28.96
C ASP A 470 36.11 -35.00 -28.58
#